data_AF-A0AAP3ZYJ3-F1
#
_entry.id   AF-A0AAP3ZYJ3-F1
#
_cell.length_a   1.000
_cell.length_b   1.000
_cell.length_c   1.000
_cell.angle_alpha   90.00
_cell.angle_beta   90.00
_cell.angle_gamma   90.00
#
_symmetry.space_group_name_H-M   'P 1'
#
loop_
_entity.id
_entity.type
_entity.pdbx_description
1 polymer ?
#
loop_
_entity_poly.entity_id
_entity_poly.type
_entity_poly.pdbx_seq_one_letter_code
_entity_poly.pdbx_strand_id
1 'polypeptide(L)' 'MDEHHVDTSMLLFDPATPTTLAFVSLTANGERDFVFNRGADRQLSLQDIDRKWTRQAGGIYHNIQKRN' A
#
# COMPACT_ATOMS: atom_id res chain seq x y z
N MET A 1 -3.16 9.12 -9.64
CA MET A 1 -1.80 9.48 -9.13
C MET A 1 -1.17 10.49 -10.08
N ASP A 2 -1.28 10.27 -11.38
CA ASP A 2 -0.76 11.12 -12.45
C ASP A 2 -1.25 12.58 -12.37
N GLU A 3 -2.54 12.79 -12.06
CA GLU A 3 -3.13 14.12 -11.84
C GLU A 3 -2.49 14.89 -10.66
N HIS A 4 -1.81 14.19 -9.76
CA HIS A 4 -1.10 14.75 -8.61
C HIS A 4 0.42 14.67 -8.76
N HIS A 5 0.92 14.36 -9.97
CA HIS A 5 2.35 14.24 -10.27
C HIS A 5 3.10 13.23 -9.39
N VAL A 6 2.41 12.17 -8.96
CA VAL A 6 3.03 11.07 -8.22
C VAL A 6 3.56 10.05 -9.22
N ASP A 7 4.86 9.76 -9.15
CA ASP A 7 5.49 8.70 -9.96
C ASP A 7 5.06 7.32 -9.47
N THR A 8 4.42 6.55 -10.36
CA THR A 8 3.94 5.18 -10.10
C THR A 8 4.72 4.11 -10.85
N SER A 9 5.86 4.44 -11.45
CA SER A 9 6.71 3.48 -12.20
C SER A 9 7.20 2.30 -11.34
N MET A 10 7.19 2.48 -10.02
CA MET A 10 7.59 1.49 -9.01
C MET A 10 6.44 0.60 -8.51
N LEU A 11 5.23 0.73 -9.06
CA LEU A 11 4.12 -0.18 -8.71
C LEU A 11 4.40 -1.60 -9.20
N LEU A 12 4.17 -2.56 -8.31
CA LEU A 12 4.26 -3.99 -8.62
C LEU A 12 2.85 -4.57 -8.79
N PHE A 13 2.70 -5.43 -9.78
CA PHE A 13 1.44 -6.09 -10.10
C PHE A 13 1.61 -7.60 -9.96
N ASP A 14 0.74 -8.20 -9.16
CA ASP A 14 0.68 -9.65 -8.97
C ASP A 14 -0.52 -10.20 -9.76
N PRO A 15 -0.32 -11.03 -10.79
CA PRO A 15 -1.43 -11.61 -11.54
C PRO A 15 -2.20 -12.70 -10.77
N ALA A 16 -1.61 -13.26 -9.72
CA ALA A 16 -2.21 -14.33 -8.91
C ALA A 16 -2.99 -13.79 -7.70
N THR A 17 -2.61 -12.63 -7.17
CA THR A 17 -3.24 -12.02 -5.98
C THR A 17 -3.95 -10.72 -6.34
N PRO A 18 -5.26 -10.57 -6.05
CA PRO A 18 -5.98 -9.33 -6.33
C PRO A 18 -5.48 -8.16 -5.48
N THR A 19 -5.69 -6.92 -5.94
CA THR A 19 -5.43 -5.71 -5.17
C THR A 19 -6.25 -5.67 -3.89
N THR A 20 -5.63 -5.25 -2.78
CA THR A 20 -6.29 -5.11 -1.48
C THR A 20 -7.42 -4.09 -1.53
N LEU A 21 -8.56 -4.45 -0.94
CA LEU A 21 -9.72 -3.57 -0.83
C LEU A 21 -9.97 -3.19 0.63
N ALA A 22 -10.43 -1.96 0.84
CA ALA A 22 -10.92 -1.47 2.12
C ALA A 22 -12.39 -1.05 1.95
N PHE A 23 -13.26 -1.64 2.77
CA PHE A 23 -14.64 -1.20 2.92
C PHE A 23 -14.68 -0.22 4.09
N VAL A 24 -15.15 1.00 3.81
CA VAL A 24 -15.19 2.09 4.79
C VAL A 24 -16.64 2.45 5.05
N SER A 25 -17.04 2.42 6.31
CA SER A 25 -18.36 2.89 6.74
C SER A 25 -18.20 4.09 7.68
N LEU A 26 -19.23 4.92 7.73
CA LEU A 26 -19.33 6.01 8.69
C LEU A 26 -20.29 5.58 9.81
N THR A 27 -19.86 5.74 11.05
CA THR A 27 -20.71 5.62 12.22
C THR A 27 -21.62 6.86 12.34
N ALA A 28 -22.61 6.81 13.23
CA ALA A 28 -23.55 7.92 13.44
C ALA A 28 -22.87 9.23 13.91
N ASN A 29 -21.72 9.15 14.56
CA ASN A 29 -20.90 10.30 14.98
C ASN A 29 -19.84 10.70 13.93
N GLY A 30 -19.81 10.07 12.75
CA GLY A 30 -18.89 10.40 11.66
C GLY A 30 -17.49 9.78 11.79
N GLU A 31 -17.29 8.86 12.72
CA GLU A 31 -16.07 8.05 12.77
C GLU A 31 -16.05 7.05 11.61
N ARG A 32 -14.84 6.67 11.19
CA ARG A 32 -14.64 5.75 10.06
C ARG A 32 -14.28 4.39 10.61
N ASP A 33 -15.09 3.39 10.26
CA ASP A 33 -14.79 1.99 10.51
C ASP A 33 -14.28 1.34 9.22
N PHE A 34 -13.32 0.42 9.34
CA PHE A 34 -12.60 -0.17 8.22
C PHE A 34 -12.60 -1.69 8.29
N VAL A 35 -13.07 -2.33 7.22
CA VAL A 35 -12.92 -3.76 6.99
C VAL A 35 -12.04 -3.98 5.78
N PHE A 36 -10.93 -4.72 5.95
CA PHE A 36 -9.97 -4.97 4.88
C PHE A 36 -10.12 -6.37 4.30
N ASN A 37 -10.29 -6.47 2.99
CA ASN A 37 -10.07 -7.72 2.26
C ASN A 37 -8.63 -7.72 1.73
N ARG A 38 -7.73 -8.40 2.47
CA ARG A 38 -6.28 -8.31 2.26
C ARG A 38 -5.84 -9.10 1.02
N GLY A 39 -5.22 -8.42 0.07
CA GLY A 39 -4.71 -8.97 -1.18
C GLY A 39 -3.20 -8.77 -1.36
N ALA A 40 -2.80 -8.29 -2.54
CA ALA A 40 -1.42 -8.21 -3.01
C ALA A 40 -0.48 -7.36 -2.14
N ASP A 41 -1.02 -6.43 -1.32
CA ASP A 41 -0.20 -5.58 -0.46
C ASP A 41 0.62 -6.37 0.59
N ARG A 42 0.23 -7.62 0.88
CA ARG A 42 0.97 -8.53 1.77
C ARG A 42 2.10 -9.30 1.09
N GLN A 43 2.17 -9.26 -0.25
CA GLN A 43 3.15 -10.02 -1.03
C GLN A 43 4.46 -9.24 -1.24
N LEU A 44 4.46 -7.93 -0.97
CA LEU A 44 5.67 -7.11 -1.08
C LEU A 44 6.76 -7.58 -0.11
N SER A 45 7.93 -7.88 -0.65
CA SER A 45 9.12 -8.25 0.11
C SER A 45 10.25 -7.24 -0.09
N LEU A 46 11.29 -7.32 0.74
CA LEU A 46 12.48 -6.46 0.58
C LEU A 46 13.24 -6.71 -0.73
N GLN A 47 13.07 -7.88 -1.35
CA GLN A 47 13.74 -8.23 -2.61
C GLN A 47 13.11 -7.50 -3.80
N ASP A 48 11.84 -7.12 -3.68
CA ASP A 48 11.10 -6.43 -4.73
C ASP A 48 11.39 -4.92 -4.76
N ILE A 49 12.12 -4.41 -3.76
CA ILE A 49 12.43 -2.98 -3.63
C ILE A 49 13.79 -2.67 -4.26
N ASP A 50 13.80 -1.92 -5.35
CA ASP A 50 15.05 -1.39 -5.90
C ASP A 50 15.65 -0.34 -4.96
N ARG A 51 16.80 -0.72 -4.38
CA ARG A 51 17.52 0.06 -3.38
C ARG A 51 18.01 1.40 -3.90
N LYS A 52 18.16 1.57 -5.22
CA LYS A 52 18.52 2.85 -5.85
C LYS A 52 17.57 3.95 -5.41
N TRP A 53 16.26 3.69 -5.45
CA TRP A 53 15.23 4.67 -5.11
C TRP A 53 15.19 4.98 -3.61
N THR A 54 15.33 3.95 -2.78
CA THR A 54 15.37 4.15 -1.31
C THR A 54 16.55 5.00 -0.86
N ARG A 55 17.68 4.98 -1.58
CA ARG A 55 18.88 5.79 -1.27
C ARG A 55 18.74 7.25 -1.66
N GLN A 56 17.88 7.54 -2.63
CA GLN A 56 17.64 8.89 -3.16
C GLN A 56 16.45 9.58 -2.47
N ALA A 57 15.59 8.80 -1.81
CA ALA A 57 14.44 9.32 -1.11
C ALA A 57 14.86 10.24 0.06
N GLY A 58 14.25 11.44 0.14
CA GLY A 58 14.40 12.34 1.29
C GLY A 58 13.73 11.81 2.57
N GLY A 59 12.83 10.84 2.44
CA GLY A 59 12.19 10.13 3.54
C GLY A 59 11.48 8.88 3.02
N ILE A 60 11.35 7.86 3.89
CA ILE A 60 10.68 6.61 3.58
C ILE A 60 9.54 6.42 4.59
N TYR A 61 8.33 6.24 4.08
CA TYR A 61 7.18 5.84 4.89
C TYR A 61 6.92 4.35 4.71
N HIS A 62 6.94 3.59 5.81
CA HIS A 62 6.68 2.16 5.80
C HIS A 62 5.70 1.80 6.91
N ASN A 63 4.62 1.12 6.55
CA ASN A 63 3.64 0.61 7.50
C ASN A 63 4.10 -0.73 8.07
N ILE A 64 4.44 -0.76 9.35
CA ILE A 64 4.76 -2.00 10.06
C ILE A 64 3.43 -2.69 10.40
N GLN A 65 3.06 -3.70 9.62
CA GLN A 65 1.98 -4.61 10.01
C GLN A 65 2.58 -5.79 10.78
N LYS A 66 2.28 -5.87 12.09
CA LYS A 66 2.64 -7.06 12.89
C LYS A 66 1.90 -8.26 12.30
N ARG A 67 2.65 -9.27 11.85
CA ARG A 67 2.11 -10.59 11.55
C ARG A 67 1.75 -11.23 12.89
N ASN A 68 0.48 -11.59 13.08
CA ASN A 68 0.05 -12.46 14.18
C ASN A 68 0.56 -13.88 13.96
#